data_AF-A0A353DHD3-F1
#
_entry.id   AF-A0A353DHD3-F1
#
_cell.length_a   1.000
_cell.length_b   1.000
_cell.length_c   1.000
_cell.angle_alpha   90.00
_cell.angle_beta   90.00
_cell.angle_gamma   90.00
#
_symmetry.space_group_name_H-M   'P 1'
#
loop_
_entity.id
_entity.type
_entity.pdbx_description
1 polymer ?
#
loop_
_entity_poly.entity_id
_entity_poly.type
_entity_poly.pdbx_seq_one_letter_code
_entity_poly.pdbx_strand_id
1 'polypeptide(L)'
;MSNLDTDSSTRLYMREITKTPLLTAEEEVALADRILKGDETAREHMIKANLRLVVKIARDYSSYGVPLADLVSEGNIGLMKAVEKFDPEKGGKLSTYAAWWIKQSIKR
;
A
#
# COMPACT_ATOMS: atom_id res chain seq x y z
N MET A 1 24.70 17.41 -6.15
CA MET A 1 23.74 16.66 -6.99
C MET A 1 23.10 15.59 -6.13
N SER A 2 21.79 15.40 -5.95
CA SER A 2 20.58 15.95 -6.57
C SER A 2 19.41 15.80 -5.56
N ASN A 3 19.08 16.86 -4.81
CA ASN A 3 17.85 16.88 -3.98
C ASN A 3 16.61 17.33 -4.78
N LEU A 4 16.79 17.84 -6.00
CA LEU A 4 15.70 18.30 -6.88
C LEU A 4 14.96 17.14 -7.58
N ASP A 5 15.66 16.05 -7.89
CA ASP A 5 15.08 14.90 -8.62
C ASP A 5 14.24 14.00 -7.69
N THR A 6 14.72 13.74 -6.47
CA THR A 6 14.00 12.96 -5.44
C THR A 6 12.73 13.67 -4.98
N ASP A 7 12.75 14.99 -4.87
CA ASP A 7 11.57 15.79 -4.51
C ASP A 7 10.52 15.79 -5.65
N SER A 8 10.99 15.77 -6.90
CA SER A 8 10.13 15.71 -8.09
C SER A 8 9.49 14.33 -8.29
N SER A 9 10.26 13.25 -8.13
CA SER A 9 9.73 11.88 -8.22
C SER A 9 8.75 11.56 -7.08
N THR A 10 9.03 12.03 -5.86
CA THR A 10 8.13 11.89 -4.70
C THR A 10 6.82 12.63 -4.94
N ARG A 11 6.86 13.87 -5.46
CA ARG A 11 5.64 14.62 -5.83
C ARG A 11 4.80 13.89 -6.88
N LEU A 12 5.44 13.36 -7.92
CA LEU A 12 4.75 12.59 -8.96
C LEU A 12 4.08 11.36 -8.36
N TYR A 13 4.79 10.59 -7.54
CA TYR A 13 4.23 9.44 -6.83
C TYR A 13 3.00 9.84 -5.99
N MET A 14 3.11 10.88 -5.17
CA MET A 14 2.01 11.35 -4.32
C MET A 14 0.79 11.78 -5.16
N ARG A 15 0.99 12.33 -6.36
CA ARG A 15 -0.10 12.63 -7.29
C ARG A 15 -0.73 11.37 -7.84
N GLU A 16 0.06 10.39 -8.27
CA GLU A 16 -0.45 9.13 -8.84
C GLU A 16 -1.28 8.33 -7.85
N ILE A 17 -0.87 8.22 -6.58
CA ILE A 17 -1.61 7.44 -5.56
C ILE A 17 -2.99 8.02 -5.20
N THR A 18 -3.27 9.27 -5.58
CA THR A 18 -4.58 9.90 -5.36
C THR A 18 -5.57 9.64 -6.49
N LYS A 19 -5.11 9.13 -7.64
CA LYS A 19 -5.96 8.89 -8.81
C LYS A 19 -6.86 7.67 -8.66
N THR A 20 -6.45 6.68 -7.87
CA THR A 20 -7.25 5.49 -7.63
C THR A 20 -8.23 5.75 -6.48
N PRO A 21 -9.55 5.57 -6.70
CA PRO A 21 -10.55 5.70 -5.64
C PRO A 21 -10.32 4.72 -4.48
N LEU A 22 -10.89 5.03 -3.32
CA LEU A 22 -10.93 4.10 -2.20
C LEU A 22 -11.96 2.99 -2.49
N LEU A 23 -11.65 1.78 -2.06
CA LEU A 23 -12.53 0.63 -2.22
C LEU A 23 -13.61 0.61 -1.14
N THR A 24 -14.81 0.16 -1.50
CA THR A 24 -15.82 -0.30 -0.53
C THR A 24 -15.49 -1.72 -0.05
N ALA A 25 -16.19 -2.18 0.99
CA ALA A 25 -16.00 -3.53 1.50
C ALA A 25 -16.40 -4.59 0.45
N GLU A 26 -17.46 -4.32 -0.31
CA GLU A 26 -17.94 -5.21 -1.38
C GLU A 26 -16.93 -5.29 -2.52
N GLU A 27 -16.30 -4.17 -2.89
CA GLU A 27 -15.23 -4.14 -3.88
C GLU A 27 -13.98 -4.88 -3.40
N GLU A 28 -13.61 -4.76 -2.11
CA GLU A 28 -12.51 -5.53 -1.51
C GLU A 28 -12.77 -7.04 -1.64
N VAL A 29 -13.99 -7.50 -1.35
CA VAL A 29 -14.39 -8.91 -1.47
C VAL A 29 -14.31 -9.37 -2.94
N ALA A 30 -14.87 -8.60 -3.86
CA ALA A 30 -14.88 -8.94 -5.28
C ALA A 30 -13.46 -9.00 -5.88
N LEU A 31 -12.58 -8.07 -5.48
CA LEU A 31 -11.19 -8.08 -5.90
C LEU A 31 -10.44 -9.27 -5.29
N ALA A 32 -10.64 -9.58 -4.02
CA ALA A 32 -9.99 -10.72 -3.36
C ALA A 32 -10.34 -12.05 -4.05
N ASP A 33 -11.61 -12.29 -4.40
CA ASP A 33 -12.02 -13.49 -5.13
C ASP A 33 -11.34 -13.61 -6.50
N ARG A 34 -11.19 -12.49 -7.23
CA ARG A 34 -10.46 -12.46 -8.51
C ARG A 34 -8.97 -12.70 -8.32
N ILE A 35 -8.37 -12.14 -7.28
CA ILE A 35 -6.94 -12.33 -6.95
C ILE A 35 -6.65 -13.80 -6.64
N LEU A 36 -7.54 -14.48 -5.89
CA LEU A 36 -7.41 -15.92 -5.64
C LEU A 36 -7.43 -16.77 -6.92
N LYS A 37 -8.08 -16.28 -7.98
CA LYS A 37 -8.11 -16.89 -9.31
C LYS A 37 -6.94 -16.50 -10.21
N GLY A 38 -5.97 -15.74 -9.69
CA GLY A 38 -4.76 -15.32 -10.42
C GLY A 38 -4.93 -14.05 -11.27
N ASP A 39 -5.94 -13.22 -10.99
CA ASP A 39 -6.16 -11.96 -11.72
C ASP A 39 -5.19 -10.87 -11.26
N GLU A 40 -4.09 -10.71 -12.01
CA GLU A 40 -3.08 -9.67 -11.73
C GLU A 40 -3.64 -8.25 -11.83
N THR A 41 -4.67 -8.00 -12.67
CA THR A 41 -5.27 -6.67 -12.78
C THR A 41 -6.06 -6.31 -11.53
N ALA A 42 -6.73 -7.30 -10.93
CA ALA A 42 -7.41 -7.13 -9.64
C ALA A 42 -6.40 -6.89 -8.51
N ARG A 43 -5.29 -7.63 -8.52
CA ARG A 43 -4.18 -7.45 -7.57
C ARG A 43 -3.60 -6.05 -7.65
N GLU A 44 -3.27 -5.59 -8.85
CA GLU A 44 -2.77 -4.22 -9.08
C GLU A 44 -3.77 -3.15 -8.62
N HIS A 45 -5.06 -3.33 -8.92
CA HIS A 45 -6.08 -2.39 -8.50
C HIS A 45 -6.17 -2.30 -6.98
N MET A 46 -6.22 -3.46 -6.30
CA MET A 46 -6.28 -3.52 -4.84
C MET A 46 -5.06 -2.88 -4.18
N ILE A 47 -3.86 -3.08 -4.75
CA ILE A 47 -2.63 -2.40 -4.30
C ILE A 47 -2.76 -0.88 -4.50
N LYS A 48 -3.07 -0.42 -5.71
CA LYS A 48 -3.14 1.01 -6.06
C LYS A 48 -4.13 1.79 -5.17
N ALA A 49 -5.29 1.20 -4.88
CA ALA A 49 -6.30 1.80 -4.01
C ALA A 49 -5.83 1.98 -2.55
N ASN A 50 -4.80 1.24 -2.13
CA ASN A 50 -4.29 1.22 -0.76
C ASN A 50 -2.93 1.91 -0.58
N LEU A 51 -2.32 2.48 -1.63
CA LEU A 51 -1.02 3.17 -1.52
C LEU A 51 -1.06 4.37 -0.55
N ARG A 52 -2.22 5.04 -0.43
CA ARG A 52 -2.42 6.14 0.54
C ARG A 52 -2.26 5.68 2.00
N LEU A 53 -2.61 4.43 2.30
CA LEU A 53 -2.44 3.83 3.63
C LEU A 53 -0.94 3.64 3.94
N VAL A 54 -0.15 3.20 2.96
CA VAL A 54 1.30 3.02 3.10
C VAL A 54 1.95 4.36 3.47
N VAL A 55 1.66 5.42 2.72
CA VAL A 55 2.21 6.76 3.00
C VAL A 55 1.79 7.25 4.38
N LYS A 56 0.53 7.04 4.78
CA LYS A 56 0.05 7.42 6.11
C LYS A 56 0.86 6.73 7.20
N ILE A 57 1.05 5.41 7.10
CA ILE A 57 1.81 4.64 8.10
C ILE A 57 3.29 5.02 8.08
N ALA A 58 3.91 5.15 6.91
CA ALA A 58 5.32 5.49 6.77
C ALA A 58 5.68 6.84 7.40
N ARG A 59 4.76 7.83 7.35
CA ARG A 59 4.96 9.12 8.01
C ARG A 59 5.15 9.01 9.52
N ASP A 60 4.50 8.05 10.18
CA ASP A 60 4.66 7.79 11.62
C ASP A 60 6.08 7.30 11.98
N TYR A 61 6.89 6.87 10.98
CA TYR A 61 8.27 6.42 11.13
C TYR A 61 9.31 7.42 10.59
N SER A 62 8.89 8.60 10.13
CA SER A 62 9.80 9.59 9.55
C SER A 62 10.78 10.21 10.54
N SER A 63 10.48 10.15 11.85
CA SER A 63 11.34 10.67 12.92
C SER A 63 12.57 9.80 13.23
N TYR A 64 12.66 8.59 12.67
CA TYR A 64 13.77 7.66 12.92
C TYR A 64 15.00 7.87 12.02
N GLY A 65 15.05 8.98 11.26
CA GLY A 65 16.19 9.35 10.43
C GLY A 65 16.29 8.64 9.08
N VAL A 66 15.32 7.78 8.74
CA VAL A 66 15.21 7.12 7.43
C VAL A 66 14.40 8.01 6.48
N PRO A 67 14.82 8.21 5.21
CA PRO A 67 14.05 8.95 4.23
C PRO A 67 12.64 8.38 4.02
N LEU A 68 11.65 9.26 3.90
CA LEU A 68 10.24 8.85 3.71
C LEU A 68 10.04 7.95 2.47
N ALA A 69 10.78 8.20 1.40
CA ALA A 69 10.70 7.40 0.17
C ALA A 69 11.11 5.94 0.39
N ASP A 70 12.11 5.70 1.24
CA ASP A 70 12.58 4.35 1.58
C ASP A 70 11.54 3.65 2.47
N LEU A 71 11.01 4.35 3.48
CA LEU A 71 9.92 3.84 4.34
C LEU A 71 8.67 3.48 3.52
N VAL A 72 8.33 4.29 2.52
CA VAL A 72 7.21 4.02 1.61
C VAL A 72 7.51 2.81 0.73
N SER A 73 8.73 2.67 0.23
CA SER A 73 9.14 1.52 -0.59
C SER A 73 9.03 0.22 0.20
N GLU A 74 9.54 0.17 1.43
CA GLU A 74 9.38 -0.97 2.33
C GLU A 74 7.92 -1.24 2.69
N GLY A 75 7.17 -0.17 2.98
CA GLY A 75 5.74 -0.28 3.25
C GLY A 75 4.95 -0.85 2.07
N ASN A 76 5.30 -0.51 0.83
CA ASN A 76 4.69 -1.06 -0.38
C ASN A 76 4.94 -2.56 -0.50
N ILE A 77 6.14 -3.04 -0.14
CA ILE A 77 6.44 -4.48 -0.07
C ILE A 77 5.55 -5.18 0.96
N GLY A 78 5.34 -4.55 2.13
CA GLY A 78 4.39 -5.02 3.13
C GLY A 78 2.95 -5.09 2.60
N LEU A 79 2.50 -4.05 1.88
CA LEU A 79 1.17 -4.02 1.27
C LEU A 79 0.98 -5.13 0.22
N MET A 80 1.95 -5.36 -0.66
CA MET A 80 1.86 -6.43 -1.67
C MET A 80 1.67 -7.80 -1.01
N LYS A 81 2.43 -8.09 0.05
CA LYS A 81 2.28 -9.32 0.85
C LYS A 81 0.90 -9.41 1.52
N ALA A 82 0.36 -8.29 1.98
CA ALA A 82 -0.98 -8.25 2.56
C ALA A 82 -2.04 -8.59 1.52
N VAL A 83 -1.96 -8.01 0.32
CA VAL A 83 -2.92 -8.26 -0.77
C VAL A 83 -2.90 -9.73 -1.21
N GLU A 84 -1.71 -10.34 -1.34
CA GLU A 84 -1.56 -11.75 -1.70
C GLU A 84 -2.15 -12.72 -0.66
N LYS A 85 -2.22 -12.30 0.61
CA LYS A 85 -2.66 -13.14 1.73
C LYS A 85 -3.98 -12.72 2.33
N PHE A 86 -4.65 -11.72 1.75
CA PHE A 86 -5.90 -11.22 2.29
C PHE A 86 -7.01 -12.22 2.04
N ASP A 87 -7.77 -12.49 3.09
CA ASP A 87 -8.90 -13.41 3.05
C ASP A 87 -10.11 -12.71 3.68
N PRO A 88 -11.08 -12.24 2.87
CA PRO A 88 -12.25 -11.54 3.38
C PRO A 88 -13.18 -12.45 4.21
N GLU A 89 -13.12 -13.78 4.07
CA GLU A 89 -13.96 -14.70 4.84
C GLU A 89 -13.59 -14.72 6.33
N LYS A 90 -12.34 -14.36 6.65
CA LYS A 90 -11.87 -14.18 8.04
C LYS A 90 -12.39 -12.89 8.69
N GLY A 91 -13.10 -12.06 7.93
CA GLY A 91 -13.69 -10.81 8.38
C GLY A 91 -12.70 -9.66 8.50
N GLY A 92 -13.23 -8.44 8.56
CA GLY A 92 -12.46 -7.20 8.63
C GLY A 92 -12.10 -6.61 7.27
N LYS A 93 -11.61 -5.37 7.30
CA LYS A 93 -11.21 -4.63 6.09
C LYS A 93 -9.77 -4.94 5.72
N LEU A 94 -9.44 -4.92 4.42
CA LEU A 94 -8.05 -5.06 3.97
C LEU A 94 -7.15 -4.04 4.66
N SER A 95 -7.60 -2.79 4.80
CA SER A 95 -6.82 -1.72 5.45
C SER A 95 -6.33 -2.08 6.85
N THR A 96 -7.15 -2.77 7.66
CA THR A 96 -6.75 -3.24 9.00
C THR A 96 -5.68 -4.31 8.92
N TYR A 97 -5.88 -5.30 8.04
CA TYR A 97 -4.94 -6.40 7.85
C TYR A 97 -3.59 -5.91 7.27
N ALA A 98 -3.65 -5.08 6.22
CA ALA A 98 -2.49 -4.51 5.55
C ALA A 98 -1.65 -3.62 6.47
N ALA A 99 -2.28 -2.90 7.41
CA ALA A 99 -1.54 -2.05 8.34
C ALA A 99 -0.51 -2.83 9.17
N TRP A 100 -0.80 -4.09 9.53
CA TRP A 100 0.17 -4.94 10.24
C TRP A 100 1.37 -5.28 9.34
N TRP A 101 1.13 -5.73 8.11
CA TRP A 101 2.18 -6.09 7.16
C TRP A 101 3.05 -4.90 6.76
N ILE A 102 2.45 -3.72 6.57
CA ILE A 102 3.16 -2.47 6.26
C ILE A 102 4.10 -2.12 7.42
N LYS A 103 3.58 -2.07 8.65
CA LYS A 103 4.39 -1.77 9.85
C LYS A 103 5.49 -2.79 10.06
N GLN A 104 5.21 -4.07 9.83
CA GLN A 104 6.21 -5.12 9.95
C GLN A 104 7.32 -4.97 8.91
N SER A 105 6.99 -4.63 7.66
CA SER A 105 7.99 -4.45 6.61
C SER A 105 8.88 -3.24 6.88
N ILE A 106 8.30 -2.12 7.34
CA ILE A 106 9.06 -0.91 7.69
C ILE A 106 10.05 -1.13 8.85
N LYS A 107 9.72 -2.01 9.80
CA LYS A 107 10.54 -2.28 10.99
C LYS A 107 11.64 -3.32 10.78
N ARG A 108 11.60 -4.07 9.68
CA ARG A 108 12.56 -5.12 9.39
C ARG A 108 13.84 -4.56 8.82
#